data_AF-A0AAV7GP26-F1
#
_entry.id   AF-A0AAV7GP26-F1
#
_cell.length_a   1.000
_cell.length_b   1.000
_cell.length_c   1.000
_cell.angle_alpha   90.00
_cell.angle_beta   90.00
_cell.angle_gamma   90.00
#
_symmetry.space_group_name_H-M   'P 1'
#
loop_
_entity.id
_entity.type
_entity.pdbx_description
1 polymer ?
#
loop_
_entity_poly.entity_id
_entity_poly.type
_entity_poly.pdbx_seq_one_letter_code
_entity_poly.pdbx_strand_id
1 'polypeptide(L)' 'MSRLKPLRFKGVVELREVEDWLMNLEITFDGMQCPPEKKVPLIMFLLDDEAERWWLGQQREKL' A
#
# COMPACT_ATOMS: atom_id res chain seq x y z
N MET A 1 -14.27 9.29 -17.25
CA MET A 1 -13.09 9.00 -16.39
C MET A 1 -13.53 8.10 -15.26
N SER A 2 -13.32 6.79 -15.39
CA SER A 2 -13.57 5.83 -14.31
C SER A 2 -12.59 6.11 -13.17
N ARG A 3 -13.10 6.45 -11.98
CA ARG A 3 -12.27 6.53 -10.77
C ARG A 3 -11.76 5.11 -10.48
N LEU A 4 -10.46 4.89 -10.66
CA LEU A 4 -9.80 3.69 -10.13
C LEU A 4 -9.96 3.75 -8.61
N LYS A 5 -10.85 2.92 -8.05
CA LYS A 5 -10.88 2.71 -6.60
C LYS A 5 -9.61 1.91 -6.28
N PRO A 6 -8.68 2.45 -5.49
CA PRO A 6 -7.49 1.71 -5.16
C PRO A 6 -7.84 0.51 -4.28
N LEU A 7 -7.15 -0.61 -4.49
CA LEU A 7 -7.26 -1.79 -3.64
C LEU A 7 -6.73 -1.46 -2.25
N ARG A 8 -7.59 -1.59 -1.24
CA ARG A 8 -7.24 -1.42 0.18
C ARG A 8 -6.80 -2.74 0.78
N PHE A 9 -5.76 -2.70 1.62
CA PHE A 9 -5.24 -3.87 2.31
C PHE A 9 -5.51 -3.79 3.81
N LYS A 10 -6.23 -4.77 4.34
CA LYS A 10 -6.70 -4.79 5.73
C LYS A 10 -5.78 -5.50 6.70
N GLY A 11 -4.74 -6.20 6.22
CA GLY A 11 -3.77 -6.88 7.08
C GLY A 11 -4.09 -8.33 7.48
N VAL A 12 -5.14 -8.96 6.92
CA VAL A 12 -5.65 -10.25 7.43
C VAL A 12 -5.77 -11.34 6.35
N VAL A 13 -4.71 -11.67 5.58
CA VAL A 13 -4.81 -12.79 4.62
C VAL A 13 -3.48 -13.46 4.24
N GLU A 14 -3.59 -14.70 3.75
CA GLU A 14 -2.58 -15.56 3.10
C GLU A 14 -1.50 -14.79 2.33
N LEU A 15 -0.26 -15.25 2.41
CA LEU A 15 0.92 -14.62 1.78
C LEU A 15 0.69 -14.20 0.31
N ARG A 16 -0.02 -15.05 -0.43
CA ARG A 16 -0.34 -14.84 -1.84
C ARG A 16 -1.19 -13.59 -2.10
N GLU A 17 -2.12 -13.25 -1.22
CA GLU A 17 -2.95 -12.06 -1.40
C GLU A 17 -2.14 -10.77 -1.16
N VAL A 18 -1.11 -10.83 -0.31
CA VAL A 18 -0.17 -9.73 -0.10
C VAL A 18 0.72 -9.56 -1.33
N GLU A 19 1.22 -10.66 -1.90
CA GLU A 19 2.01 -10.66 -3.14
C GLU A 19 1.21 -10.08 -4.31
N ASP A 20 -0.02 -10.55 -4.51
CA ASP A 20 -0.91 -10.05 -5.57
C ASP A 20 -1.23 -8.55 -5.36
N TRP A 21 -1.43 -8.10 -4.13
CA TRP A 21 -1.64 -6.69 -3.82
C TRP A 21 -0.41 -5.83 -4.13
N LEU A 22 0.79 -6.26 -3.72
CA LEU A 22 2.04 -5.56 -4.00
C LEU A 22 2.33 -5.48 -5.51
N MET A 23 2.18 -6.58 -6.23
CA MET A 23 2.36 -6.61 -7.68
C MET A 23 1.44 -5.62 -8.39
N ASN A 24 0.17 -5.54 -7.99
CA ASN A 24 -0.77 -4.58 -8.55
C ASN A 24 -0.36 -3.12 -8.27
N LEU A 25 0.21 -2.83 -7.10
CA LEU A 25 0.73 -1.50 -6.78
C LEU A 25 1.95 -1.15 -7.62
N GLU A 26 2.87 -2.08 -7.83
CA GLU A 26 4.06 -1.87 -8.66
C GLU A 26 3.67 -1.56 -10.11
N ILE A 27 2.77 -2.35 -10.70
CA ILE A 27 2.23 -2.12 -12.05
C ILE A 27 1.56 -0.73 -12.13
N THR A 28 0.78 -0.38 -11.11
CA THR A 28 0.08 0.91 -11.07
C THR A 28 1.06 2.08 -10.98
N PHE A 29 2.07 1.98 -10.12
CA PHE A 29 3.09 3.02 -9.99
C PHE A 29 3.93 3.19 -11.24
N ASP A 30 4.30 2.10 -11.90
CA ASP A 30 5.04 2.16 -13.16
C ASP A 30 4.20 2.78 -14.27
N GLY A 31 2.93 2.38 -14.40
CA GLY A 31 1.99 2.97 -15.36
C GLY A 31 1.75 4.47 -15.15
N MET A 32 1.80 4.95 -13.91
CA MET A 32 1.70 6.37 -13.56
C MET A 32 3.04 7.11 -13.61
N GLN A 33 4.15 6.42 -13.88
CA GLN A 33 5.52 6.96 -13.75
C GLN A 33 5.75 7.61 -12.38
N CYS A 34 5.30 6.93 -11.32
CA CYS A 34 5.37 7.44 -9.96
C CYS A 34 6.82 7.54 -9.48
N PRO A 35 7.28 8.72 -9.01
CA PRO A 35 8.61 8.89 -8.45
C PRO A 35 8.84 7.95 -7.24
N PRO A 36 10.04 7.36 -7.09
CA PRO A 36 10.34 6.43 -6.00
C PRO A 36 10.02 6.98 -4.60
N GLU A 37 10.33 8.25 -4.36
CA GLU A 37 10.09 8.94 -3.09
C GLU A 37 8.61 9.12 -2.75
N LYS A 38 7.72 8.98 -3.74
CA LYS A 38 6.27 9.06 -3.54
C LYS A 38 5.59 7.71 -3.35
N LYS A 39 6.25 6.60 -3.71
CA LYS A 39 5.65 5.26 -3.63
C LYS A 39 5.24 4.92 -2.19
N VAL A 40 6.14 5.06 -1.22
CA VAL A 40 5.86 4.75 0.20
C VAL A 40 4.74 5.62 0.79
N PRO A 41 4.74 6.96 0.65
CA PRO A 41 3.61 7.80 1.05
C PRO A 41 2.27 7.38 0.43
N LEU A 42 2.26 7.00 -0.85
CA LEU A 42 1.04 6.57 -1.53
C LEU A 42 0.55 5.21 -1.01
N ILE A 43 1.44 4.25 -0.77
CA ILE A 43 1.09 2.95 -0.17
C ILE A 43 0.47 3.15 1.21
N MET A 44 1.00 4.06 2.03
CA MET A 44 0.44 4.35 3.36
C MET A 44 -1.05 4.72 3.29
N PHE A 45 -1.48 5.51 2.29
CA PHE A 45 -2.90 5.86 2.10
C PHE A 45 -3.80 4.68 1.71
N LEU A 46 -3.21 3.54 1.33
CA LEU A 46 -3.92 2.35 0.87
C LEU A 46 -3.97 1.25 1.93
N LEU A 47 -3.22 1.40 3.01
CA LEU A 47 -3.36 0.58 4.21
C LEU A 47 -4.67 0.93 4.90
N ASP A 48 -5.34 -0.08 5.43
CA ASP A 48 -6.58 0.07 6.18
C ASP A 48 -6.53 -0.82 7.44
N ASP A 49 -7.40 -0.52 8.40
CA ASP A 49 -7.58 -1.31 9.63
C ASP A 49 -6.27 -1.68 10.35
N GLU A 50 -5.89 -2.97 10.33
CA GLU A 50 -4.76 -3.51 11.09
C GLU A 50 -3.41 -3.15 10.46
N ALA A 51 -3.35 -3.08 9.12
CA ALA A 51 -2.12 -2.74 8.40
C ALA A 51 -1.72 -1.28 8.62
N GLU A 52 -2.68 -0.36 8.66
CA GLU A 52 -2.43 1.05 8.99
C GLU A 52 -1.90 1.19 10.43
N ARG A 53 -2.54 0.52 11.40
CA ARG A 53 -2.14 0.56 12.81
C ARG A 53 -0.74 -0.01 13.01
N TRP A 54 -0.43 -1.13 12.38
CA TRP A 54 0.90 -1.72 12.42
C TRP A 54 1.96 -0.75 11.89
N TRP A 55 1.73 -0.16 10.71
CA TRP A 55 2.68 0.78 10.11
C TRP A 55 2.91 2.02 10.98
N LEU A 56 1.85 2.61 11.52
CA LEU A 56 1.95 3.74 12.44
C LEU A 56 2.70 3.37 13.73
N GLY A 57 2.54 2.15 14.24
CA GLY A 57 3.34 1.61 15.35
C GLY A 57 4.83 1.55 15.03
N GLN A 58 5.19 1.02 13.85
CA GLN A 58 6.57 0.92 13.40
C GLN A 58 7.27 2.29 13.24
N GLN A 59 6.54 3.34 12.88
CA GLN A 59 7.13 4.69 12.80
C GLN A 59 7.41 5.29 14.20
N ARG A 60 6.61 4.94 15.21
CA ARG A 60 6.79 5.43 16.58
C ARG A 60 8.00 4.81 17.27
N GLU A 61 8.38 3.59 16.89
CA GLU A 61 9.57 2.89 17.39
C GLU A 61 10.89 3.37 16.75
N LYS A 62 10.81 4.18 15.68
CA LYS A 62 11.98 4.78 15.02
C LYS A 62 12.37 6.16 15.57
N LEU A 63 11.58 6.70 16.50
CA LEU A 63 11.87 7.93 17.25
C LEU A 63 12.53 7.58 18.59
#